data_AF-A0A7V4LNT0-F1
#
_entry.id   AF-A0A7V4LNT0-F1
#
_cell.length_a   1.000
_cell.length_b   1.000
_cell.length_c   1.000
_cell.angle_alpha   90.00
_cell.angle_beta   90.00
_cell.angle_gamma   90.00
#
_symmetry.space_group_name_H-M   'P 1'
#
loop_
_entity.id
_entity.type
_entity.pdbx_description
1 polymer ?
#
loop_
_entity_poly.entity_id
_entity_poly.type
_entity_poly.pdbx_seq_one_letter_code
_entity_poly.pdbx_strand_id
1 'polypeptide(L)'
;MRYPKLRELKEAIVSLVTPPATTKFPYKPHVPAPAFRGKPVVNDAECVGCLTCSNVCPSGAITVSDDAVQKIRTITRDFGKCIFCGQCEAYCITAKGVVLSHTIFDLSTFHKESLTEQQHKELIVCEHCGSVITTREHLHFIYDKLGTKAWSSLLTLRALNTRLQLAGEEETSTPPGDGLRRKDMFRILCPNCMRNIQVKLLL
;
A
#
# COMPACT_ATOMS: atom_id res chain seq x y z
N MET A 1 -4.24 -59.06 27.96
CA MET A 1 -3.46 -57.88 27.50
C MET A 1 -2.00 -58.29 27.42
N ARG A 2 -1.28 -57.96 26.33
CA ARG A 2 0.17 -58.21 26.26
C ARG A 2 0.87 -57.20 27.16
N TYR A 3 1.80 -57.65 28.00
CA TYR A 3 2.62 -56.75 28.80
C TYR A 3 3.46 -55.85 27.89
N PRO A 4 3.66 -54.57 28.28
CA PRO A 4 4.52 -53.67 27.54
C PRO A 4 5.95 -54.20 27.51
N LYS A 5 6.63 -54.03 26.38
CA LYS A 5 8.03 -54.46 26.24
C LYS A 5 8.91 -53.59 27.15
N LEU A 6 10.05 -54.14 27.61
CA LEU A 6 11.03 -53.40 28.42
C LEU A 6 11.47 -52.06 27.79
N ARG A 7 11.46 -51.99 26.45
CA ARG A 7 11.73 -50.74 25.71
C ARG A 7 10.69 -49.65 25.95
N GLU A 8 9.41 -50.00 25.98
CA GLU A 8 8.30 -49.06 26.19
C GLU A 8 8.31 -48.51 27.62
N LEU A 9 8.61 -49.39 28.59
CA LEU A 9 8.84 -48.99 29.99
C LEU A 9 10.04 -48.03 30.12
N LYS A 10 11.14 -48.29 29.40
CA LYS A 10 12.29 -47.39 29.38
C LYS A 10 11.93 -46.01 28.83
N GLU A 11 11.23 -45.94 27.70
CA GLU A 11 10.80 -44.65 27.13
C GLU A 11 9.81 -43.91 28.04
N ALA A 12 8.90 -44.63 28.71
CA ALA A 12 7.98 -44.05 29.68
C ALA A 12 8.72 -43.42 30.87
N ILE A 13 9.73 -44.10 31.41
CA ILE A 13 10.56 -43.55 32.49
C ILE A 13 11.35 -42.33 32.02
N VAL A 14 11.94 -42.37 30.82
CA VAL A 14 12.66 -41.22 30.25
C VAL A 14 11.71 -40.02 30.09
N SER A 15 10.54 -40.23 29.51
CA SER A 15 9.52 -39.19 29.30
C SER A 15 9.04 -38.55 30.61
N LEU A 16 8.90 -39.34 31.68
CA LEU A 16 8.48 -38.87 33.00
C LEU A 16 9.50 -37.92 33.64
N VAL A 17 10.79 -38.13 33.40
CA VAL A 17 11.88 -37.34 34.00
C VAL A 17 12.27 -36.14 33.13
N THR A 18 12.02 -36.21 31.81
CA THR A 18 12.28 -35.08 30.91
C THR A 18 11.26 -33.96 31.09
N PRO A 19 11.67 -32.68 30.94
CA PRO A 19 10.73 -31.57 30.98
C PRO A 19 9.72 -31.68 29.83
N PRO A 20 8.47 -31.21 30.05
CA PRO A 20 7.45 -31.27 29.01
C PRO A 20 7.83 -30.37 27.83
N ALA A 21 7.50 -30.81 26.62
CA ALA A 21 7.69 -30.04 25.39
C ALA A 21 6.70 -28.86 25.23
N THR A 22 5.74 -28.71 26.16
CA THR A 22 4.69 -27.69 26.09
C THR A 22 5.22 -26.31 26.51
N THR A 23 4.67 -25.27 25.90
CA THR A 23 4.93 -23.88 26.28
C THR A 23 3.92 -23.42 27.34
N LYS A 24 4.21 -22.31 28.04
CA LYS A 24 3.30 -21.73 29.05
C LYS A 24 2.17 -20.89 28.44
N PHE A 25 1.75 -21.16 27.20
CA PHE A 25 0.63 -20.44 26.59
C PHE A 25 -0.66 -20.72 27.39
N PRO A 26 -1.52 -19.74 27.68
CA PRO A 26 -1.48 -18.33 27.27
C PRO A 26 -0.72 -17.38 28.22
N TYR A 27 -0.21 -17.84 29.37
CA TYR A 27 0.51 -17.00 30.34
C TYR A 27 1.82 -16.41 29.80
N LYS A 28 2.49 -17.10 28.86
CA LYS A 28 3.60 -16.55 28.07
C LYS A 28 3.26 -16.68 26.58
N PRO A 29 3.30 -15.58 25.81
CA PRO A 29 3.05 -15.64 24.38
C PRO A 29 4.14 -16.46 23.67
N HIS A 30 3.77 -17.09 22.56
CA HIS A 30 4.74 -17.71 21.68
C HIS A 30 5.56 -16.63 20.98
N VAL A 31 6.88 -16.84 20.85
CA VAL A 31 7.76 -15.99 20.06
C VAL A 31 8.03 -16.71 18.74
N PRO A 32 7.35 -16.33 17.66
CA PRO A 32 7.58 -16.93 16.36
C PRO A 32 8.92 -16.49 15.77
N ALA A 33 9.37 -17.18 14.72
CA ALA A 33 10.59 -16.84 14.01
C ALA A 33 10.51 -15.41 13.40
N PRO A 34 11.64 -14.71 13.22
CA PRO A 34 11.63 -13.35 12.64
C PRO A 34 11.02 -13.24 11.24
N ALA A 35 11.09 -14.32 10.45
CA ALA A 35 10.51 -14.40 9.11
C ALA A 35 9.04 -14.86 9.09
N PHE A 36 8.39 -14.95 10.25
CA PHE A 36 6.99 -15.36 10.35
C PHE A 36 6.08 -14.34 9.68
N ARG A 37 5.12 -14.85 8.91
CA ARG A 37 4.17 -14.06 8.14
C ARG A 37 2.85 -13.94 8.89
N GLY A 38 2.75 -12.94 9.77
CA GLY A 38 1.50 -12.60 10.44
C GLY A 38 0.72 -11.51 9.71
N LYS A 39 0.00 -10.68 10.47
CA LYS A 39 -0.84 -9.60 9.96
C LYS A 39 -0.02 -8.63 9.10
N PRO A 40 -0.44 -8.33 7.86
CA PRO A 40 0.11 -7.22 7.11
C PRO A 40 -0.18 -5.90 7.84
N VAL A 41 0.87 -5.20 8.27
CA VAL A 41 0.77 -3.88 8.90
C VAL A 41 1.19 -2.84 7.88
N VAL A 42 0.38 -1.81 7.74
CA VAL A 42 0.62 -0.74 6.76
C VAL A 42 1.09 0.50 7.50
N ASN A 43 2.20 1.07 7.05
CA ASN A 43 2.65 2.38 7.50
C ASN A 43 2.07 3.43 6.55
N ASP A 44 1.15 4.26 7.05
CA ASP A 44 0.46 5.25 6.21
C ASP A 44 1.41 6.27 5.58
N ALA A 45 2.44 6.70 6.31
CA ALA A 45 3.40 7.70 5.83
C ALA A 45 4.30 7.16 4.70
N GLU A 46 4.63 5.87 4.74
CA GLU A 46 5.48 5.19 3.74
C GLU A 46 4.67 4.57 2.59
N CYS A 47 3.35 4.42 2.78
CA CYS A 47 2.45 3.88 1.76
C CYS A 47 2.02 5.00 0.82
N VAL A 48 2.42 4.88 -0.45
CA VAL A 48 2.14 5.89 -1.47
C VAL A 48 0.86 5.62 -2.25
N GLY A 49 0.16 4.51 -2.03
CA GLY A 49 -1.08 4.20 -2.75
C GLY A 49 -0.91 3.83 -4.24
N CYS A 50 0.21 3.21 -4.62
CA CYS A 50 0.58 2.89 -6.00
C CYS A 50 -0.17 1.71 -6.66
N LEU A 51 -1.08 1.04 -5.95
CA LEU A 51 -1.86 -0.12 -6.41
C LEU A 51 -1.10 -1.44 -6.61
N THR A 52 0.24 -1.47 -6.51
CA THR A 52 1.02 -2.69 -6.74
C THR A 52 0.56 -3.86 -5.87
N CYS A 53 0.32 -3.60 -4.57
CA CYS A 53 -0.12 -4.63 -3.62
C CYS A 53 -1.49 -5.24 -3.97
N SER A 54 -2.41 -4.46 -4.54
CA SER A 54 -3.71 -4.95 -5.00
C SER A 54 -3.55 -5.84 -6.24
N ASN A 55 -2.72 -5.42 -7.20
CA ASN A 55 -2.50 -6.15 -8.44
C ASN A 55 -1.80 -7.51 -8.24
N VAL A 56 -0.88 -7.62 -7.27
CA VAL A 56 -0.14 -8.87 -7.01
C VAL A 56 -0.86 -9.79 -6.02
N CYS A 57 -1.99 -9.38 -5.44
CA CYS A 57 -2.69 -10.16 -4.43
C CYS A 57 -3.41 -11.35 -5.06
N PRO A 58 -2.98 -12.61 -4.78
CA PRO A 58 -3.56 -13.78 -5.45
C PRO A 58 -5.00 -14.07 -5.02
N SER A 59 -5.39 -13.67 -3.81
CA SER A 59 -6.74 -13.92 -3.28
C SER A 59 -7.69 -12.73 -3.46
N GLY A 60 -7.23 -11.60 -4.03
CA GLY A 60 -8.04 -10.39 -4.16
C GLY A 60 -8.47 -9.79 -2.82
N ALA A 61 -7.69 -10.02 -1.75
CA ALA A 61 -7.96 -9.50 -0.41
C ALA A 61 -7.78 -7.98 -0.29
N ILE A 62 -7.03 -7.36 -1.21
CA ILE A 62 -6.79 -5.91 -1.25
C ILE A 62 -7.59 -5.33 -2.41
N THR A 63 -8.60 -4.54 -2.12
CA THR A 63 -9.42 -3.85 -3.10
C THR A 63 -9.19 -2.34 -3.04
N VAL A 64 -9.34 -1.68 -4.18
CA VAL A 64 -9.16 -0.22 -4.28
C VAL A 64 -10.35 0.40 -4.98
N SER A 65 -10.84 1.51 -4.44
CA SER A 65 -11.91 2.33 -5.00
C SER A 65 -11.44 3.78 -5.08
N ASP A 66 -11.58 4.38 -6.26
CA ASP A 66 -11.20 5.76 -6.52
C ASP A 66 -12.45 6.61 -6.68
N ASP A 67 -12.57 7.66 -5.86
CA ASP A 67 -13.56 8.71 -6.02
C ASP A 67 -12.88 9.96 -6.60
N ALA A 68 -13.14 10.23 -7.88
CA ALA A 68 -12.57 11.39 -8.58
C ALA A 68 -13.20 12.72 -8.14
N VAL A 69 -14.43 12.71 -7.59
CA VAL A 69 -15.14 13.90 -7.13
C VAL A 69 -14.58 14.35 -5.79
N GLN A 70 -14.50 13.40 -4.84
CA GLN A 70 -13.89 13.66 -3.53
C GLN A 70 -12.36 13.68 -3.57
N LYS A 71 -11.76 13.24 -4.68
CA LYS A 71 -10.31 13.07 -4.85
C LYS A 71 -9.71 12.17 -3.77
N ILE A 72 -10.39 11.07 -3.45
CA ILE A 72 -9.96 10.11 -2.43
C ILE A 72 -9.88 8.72 -3.04
N ARG A 73 -8.75 8.05 -2.81
CA ARG A 73 -8.55 6.63 -3.04
C ARG A 73 -8.71 5.89 -1.74
N THR A 74 -9.63 4.93 -1.69
CA THR A 74 -9.83 4.05 -0.54
C THR A 74 -9.25 2.67 -0.85
N ILE A 75 -8.26 2.28 -0.05
CA ILE A 75 -7.62 0.96 -0.12
C ILE A 75 -8.16 0.11 1.03
N THR A 76 -8.90 -0.94 0.70
CA THR A 76 -9.52 -1.84 1.66
C THR A 76 -8.76 -3.16 1.68
N ARG A 77 -8.43 -3.64 2.89
CA ARG A 77 -7.77 -4.93 3.14
C ARG A 77 -8.71 -5.81 3.94
N ASP A 78 -9.09 -6.94 3.38
CA ASP A 78 -9.91 -7.96 4.02
C ASP A 78 -9.01 -9.11 4.50
N PHE A 79 -8.74 -9.18 5.80
CA PHE A 79 -7.92 -10.24 6.38
C PHE A 79 -8.63 -11.60 6.41
N GLY A 80 -9.96 -11.63 6.27
CA GLY A 80 -10.71 -12.87 6.12
C GLY A 80 -10.49 -13.56 4.77
N LYS A 81 -10.08 -12.80 3.74
CA LYS A 81 -9.69 -13.33 2.41
C LYS A 81 -8.18 -13.49 2.24
N CYS A 82 -7.39 -12.92 3.14
CA CYS A 82 -5.94 -12.91 3.00
C CYS A 82 -5.35 -14.29 3.27
N ILE A 83 -4.47 -14.77 2.39
CA ILE A 83 -3.75 -16.04 2.57
C ILE A 83 -2.35 -15.86 3.17
N PHE A 84 -2.02 -14.65 3.65
CA PHE A 84 -0.75 -14.30 4.30
C PHE A 84 0.51 -14.71 3.51
N CYS A 85 0.44 -14.66 2.17
CA CYS A 85 1.52 -15.11 1.29
C CYS A 85 2.74 -14.19 1.27
N GLY A 86 2.63 -12.92 1.71
CA GLY A 86 3.74 -11.95 1.73
C GLY A 86 4.02 -11.23 0.41
N GLN A 87 3.25 -11.47 -0.66
CA GLN A 87 3.49 -10.81 -1.95
C GLN A 87 3.35 -9.28 -1.89
N CYS A 88 2.46 -8.76 -1.05
CA CYS A 88 2.27 -7.32 -0.89
C CYS A 88 3.52 -6.63 -0.31
N GLU A 89 4.23 -7.27 0.61
CA GLU A 89 5.49 -6.80 1.19
C GLU A 89 6.62 -6.90 0.15
N ALA A 90 6.75 -8.04 -0.52
CA ALA A 90 7.81 -8.28 -1.50
C ALA A 90 7.79 -7.31 -2.69
N TYR A 91 6.60 -6.94 -3.18
CA TYR A 91 6.42 -6.03 -4.32
C TYR A 91 6.13 -4.59 -3.91
N CYS A 92 6.26 -4.24 -2.63
CA CYS A 92 6.08 -2.86 -2.19
C CYS A 92 7.19 -1.97 -2.76
N ILE A 93 6.84 -0.98 -3.59
CA ILE A 93 7.84 -0.11 -4.24
C ILE A 93 8.61 0.78 -3.25
N THR A 94 8.03 1.02 -2.06
CA THR A 94 8.70 1.75 -0.98
C THR A 94 9.43 0.82 -0.02
N ALA A 95 9.29 -0.51 -0.17
CA ALA A 95 9.77 -1.57 0.73
C ALA A 95 9.29 -1.49 2.20
N LYS A 96 8.69 -0.36 2.62
CA LYS A 96 8.26 -0.08 4.00
C LYS A 96 6.77 0.22 4.11
N GLY A 97 6.07 0.40 2.99
CA GLY A 97 4.65 0.76 2.99
C GLY A 97 3.75 -0.32 3.59
N VAL A 98 4.09 -1.60 3.38
CA VAL A 98 3.43 -2.74 4.02
C VAL A 98 4.47 -3.79 4.40
N VAL A 99 4.38 -4.26 5.64
CA VAL A 99 5.31 -5.23 6.23
C VAL A 99 4.48 -6.30 6.94
N LEU A 100 4.82 -7.57 6.77
CA LEU A 100 4.13 -8.63 7.52
C LEU A 100 4.71 -8.67 8.94
N SER A 101 3.83 -8.48 9.93
CA SER A 101 4.25 -8.53 11.32
C SER A 101 4.53 -9.96 11.75
N HIS A 102 5.70 -10.21 12.34
CA HIS A 102 5.98 -11.46 13.01
C HIS A 102 5.34 -11.52 14.41
N THR A 103 4.97 -10.38 15.01
CA THR A 103 4.41 -10.33 16.38
C THR A 103 2.90 -10.40 16.41
N ILE A 104 2.22 -9.97 15.35
CA ILE A 104 0.75 -9.90 15.29
C ILE A 104 0.25 -11.06 14.44
N PHE A 105 -0.23 -12.12 15.07
CA PHE A 105 -0.76 -13.31 14.39
C PHE A 105 -2.12 -13.78 14.93
N ASP A 106 -2.46 -13.45 16.16
CA ASP A 106 -3.76 -13.73 16.76
C ASP A 106 -4.81 -12.73 16.28
N LEU A 107 -5.46 -13.05 15.16
CA LEU A 107 -6.49 -12.21 14.51
C LEU A 107 -7.93 -12.73 14.73
N SER A 108 -8.14 -13.65 15.67
CA SER A 108 -9.48 -14.19 15.93
C SER A 108 -10.41 -13.11 16.46
N THR A 109 -11.54 -12.90 15.79
CA THR A 109 -12.58 -11.96 16.22
C THR A 109 -13.96 -12.59 16.10
N PHE A 110 -14.96 -12.03 16.79
CA PHE A 110 -16.36 -12.49 16.71
C PHE A 110 -17.13 -11.85 15.55
N HIS A 111 -16.65 -10.70 15.05
CA HIS A 111 -17.36 -9.87 14.06
C HIS A 111 -16.54 -9.76 12.78
N LYS A 112 -17.15 -10.06 11.64
CA LYS A 112 -16.45 -10.06 10.34
C LYS A 112 -15.94 -8.67 9.95
N GLU A 113 -16.66 -7.63 10.35
CA GLU A 113 -16.36 -6.24 10.04
C GLU A 113 -14.99 -5.82 10.60
N SER A 114 -14.60 -6.38 11.75
CA SER A 114 -13.31 -6.10 12.40
C SER A 114 -12.09 -6.67 11.66
N LEU A 115 -12.30 -7.57 10.69
CA LEU A 115 -11.24 -8.13 9.84
C LEU A 115 -10.96 -7.27 8.60
N THR A 116 -11.64 -6.13 8.46
CA THR A 116 -11.47 -5.23 7.33
C THR A 116 -10.81 -3.93 7.78
N GLU A 117 -9.76 -3.50 7.08
CA GLU A 117 -9.08 -2.23 7.31
C GLU A 117 -9.12 -1.35 6.06
N GLN A 118 -9.40 -0.06 6.26
CA GLN A 118 -9.44 0.94 5.19
C GLN A 118 -8.35 2.01 5.41
N GLN A 119 -7.84 2.53 4.29
CA GLN A 119 -6.90 3.64 4.27
C GLN A 119 -7.30 4.57 3.14
N HIS A 120 -7.24 5.86 3.39
CA HIS A 120 -7.61 6.88 2.43
C HIS A 120 -6.36 7.62 1.98
N LYS A 121 -6.22 7.84 0.67
CA LYS A 121 -5.12 8.59 0.07
C LYS A 121 -5.65 9.64 -0.88
N GLU A 122 -5.00 10.80 -0.91
CA GLU A 122 -5.44 11.91 -1.74
C GLU A 122 -5.09 11.64 -3.22
N LEU A 123 -6.08 11.77 -4.10
CA LEU A 123 -5.93 11.62 -5.53
C LEU A 123 -5.61 12.94 -6.21
N ILE A 124 -4.69 12.86 -7.16
CA ILE A 124 -4.45 13.86 -8.18
C ILE A 124 -5.30 13.49 -9.39
N VAL A 125 -6.22 14.38 -9.73
CA VAL A 125 -7.13 14.25 -10.88
C VAL A 125 -6.81 15.29 -11.94
N CYS A 126 -7.09 14.97 -13.20
CA CYS A 126 -6.95 15.89 -14.30
C CYS A 126 -7.95 17.05 -14.18
N GLU A 127 -7.47 18.29 -14.20
CA GLU A 127 -8.33 19.47 -14.07
C GLU A 127 -9.20 19.75 -15.31
N HIS A 128 -8.97 19.05 -16.42
CA HIS A 128 -9.77 19.20 -17.64
C HIS A 128 -10.82 18.10 -17.81
N CYS A 129 -10.43 16.83 -17.74
CA CYS A 129 -11.34 15.70 -18.00
C CYS A 129 -11.75 14.93 -16.73
N GLY A 130 -11.22 15.28 -15.56
CA GLY A 130 -11.54 14.60 -14.30
C GLY A 130 -10.94 13.20 -14.14
N SER A 131 -10.18 12.69 -15.13
CA SER A 131 -9.55 11.37 -15.02
C SER A 131 -8.56 11.31 -13.85
N VAL A 132 -8.60 10.21 -13.09
CA VAL A 132 -7.62 9.93 -12.03
C VAL A 132 -6.24 9.75 -12.66
N ILE A 133 -5.25 10.48 -12.16
CA ILE A 133 -3.85 10.34 -12.60
C ILE A 133 -3.15 9.38 -11.64
N THR A 134 -3.02 9.78 -10.38
CA THR A 134 -2.36 8.99 -9.33
C THR A 134 -2.61 9.62 -7.95
N THR A 135 -2.01 9.11 -6.88
CA THR A 135 -2.06 9.71 -5.53
C THR A 135 -0.99 10.79 -5.34
N ARG A 136 -1.22 11.74 -4.44
CA ARG A 136 -0.25 12.82 -4.16
C ARG A 136 1.10 12.27 -3.69
N GLU A 137 1.08 11.31 -2.77
CA GLU A 137 2.28 10.68 -2.24
C GLU A 137 3.05 9.88 -3.30
N HIS A 138 2.34 9.23 -4.23
CA HIS A 138 3.01 8.49 -5.30
C HIS A 138 3.71 9.42 -6.29
N LEU A 139 3.11 10.57 -6.60
CA LEU A 139 3.76 11.56 -7.46
C LEU A 139 5.04 12.12 -6.80
N HIS A 140 5.00 12.37 -5.50
CA HIS A 140 6.18 12.77 -4.73
C HIS A 140 7.25 11.67 -4.68
N PHE A 141 6.86 10.41 -4.49
CA PHE A 141 7.78 9.29 -4.53
C PHE A 141 8.48 9.15 -5.90
N ILE A 142 7.73 9.29 -7.00
CA ILE A 142 8.30 9.27 -8.36
C ILE A 142 9.29 10.42 -8.54
N TYR A 143 8.95 11.61 -8.06
CA TYR A 143 9.87 12.75 -8.09
C TYR A 143 11.19 12.44 -7.37
N ASP A 144 11.10 12.00 -6.11
CA ASP A 144 12.27 11.71 -5.28
C ASP A 144 13.14 10.61 -5.90
N LYS A 145 12.53 9.65 -6.61
CA LYS A 145 13.23 8.61 -7.39
C LYS A 145 13.87 9.12 -8.68
N LEU A 146 13.24 10.06 -9.39
CA LEU A 146 13.76 10.62 -10.64
C LEU A 146 14.83 11.69 -10.42
N GLY A 147 14.82 12.36 -9.27
CA GLY A 147 15.78 13.41 -8.92
C GLY A 147 15.77 14.56 -9.94
N THR A 148 16.94 14.89 -10.49
CA THR A 148 17.10 15.99 -11.46
C THR A 148 16.32 15.77 -12.76
N LYS A 149 16.01 14.52 -13.12
CA LYS A 149 15.23 14.23 -14.34
C LYS A 149 13.77 14.64 -14.20
N ALA A 150 13.26 14.78 -12.98
CA ALA A 150 11.87 15.15 -12.79
C ALA A 150 11.54 16.57 -13.27
N TRP A 151 12.54 17.45 -13.46
CA TRP A 151 12.35 18.78 -14.03
C TRP A 151 11.97 18.76 -15.52
N SER A 152 12.17 17.64 -16.23
CA SER A 152 11.84 17.55 -17.66
C SER A 152 10.34 17.38 -17.93
N SER A 153 9.54 17.00 -16.93
CA SER A 153 8.10 16.82 -17.07
C SER A 153 7.36 17.97 -16.40
N LEU A 154 6.42 18.57 -17.13
CA LEU A 154 5.65 19.72 -16.65
C LEU A 154 4.69 19.36 -15.51
N LEU A 155 4.21 18.11 -15.47
CA LEU A 155 3.36 17.61 -14.38
C LEU A 155 4.14 17.57 -13.06
N THR A 156 5.36 17.00 -13.11
CA THR A 156 6.23 16.90 -11.93
C THR A 156 6.77 18.26 -11.52
N LEU A 157 7.08 19.13 -12.48
CA LEU A 157 7.45 20.52 -12.22
C LEU A 157 6.36 21.29 -11.45
N ARG A 158 5.09 21.15 -11.87
CA ARG A 158 3.99 21.81 -11.17
C ARG A 158 3.79 21.25 -9.76
N ALA A 159 3.76 19.93 -9.63
CA ALA A 159 3.62 19.27 -8.33
C ALA A 159 4.75 19.65 -7.35
N LEU A 160 5.94 19.96 -7.87
CA LEU A 160 7.06 20.49 -7.08
C LEU A 160 6.86 21.92 -6.62
N ASN A 161 6.43 22.82 -7.50
CA ASN A 161 6.19 24.21 -7.11
C ASN A 161 5.18 24.28 -5.96
N THR A 162 4.14 23.44 -5.98
CA THR A 162 3.19 23.32 -4.86
C THR A 162 3.85 22.80 -3.58
N ARG A 163 4.78 21.85 -3.67
CA ARG A 163 5.51 21.30 -2.50
C ARG A 163 6.54 22.26 -1.93
N LEU A 164 7.30 22.94 -2.78
CA LEU A 164 8.39 23.84 -2.39
C LEU A 164 7.92 25.26 -2.08
N GLN A 165 6.68 25.61 -2.44
CA GLN A 165 6.07 26.92 -2.24
C GLN A 165 6.94 28.07 -2.77
N LEU A 166 7.60 27.86 -3.90
CA LEU A 166 8.50 28.86 -4.52
C LEU A 166 7.76 30.09 -5.05
N ALA A 167 6.45 29.96 -5.29
CA ALA A 167 5.56 31.01 -5.75
C ALA A 167 4.18 30.79 -5.13
N GLY A 168 3.38 31.86 -5.03
CA GLY A 168 2.02 31.77 -4.49
C GLY A 168 1.12 30.83 -5.32
N GLU A 169 0.13 30.19 -4.70
CA GLU A 169 -0.84 29.37 -5.43
C GLU A 169 -1.58 30.20 -6.49
N GLU A 170 -1.87 31.47 -6.20
CA GLU A 170 -2.51 32.40 -7.14
C GLU A 170 -1.63 32.64 -8.38
N GLU A 171 -0.32 32.75 -8.21
CA GLU A 171 0.66 33.01 -9.29
C GLU A 171 0.92 31.75 -10.15
N THR A 172 0.75 30.57 -9.58
CA THR A 172 0.98 29.28 -10.25
C THR A 172 -0.30 28.64 -10.80
N SER A 173 -1.46 29.15 -10.39
CA SER A 173 -2.76 28.69 -10.87
C SER A 173 -3.06 29.24 -12.26
N THR A 174 -3.53 28.36 -13.16
CA THR A 174 -4.06 28.77 -14.46
C THR A 174 -5.56 28.52 -14.44
N PRO A 175 -6.41 29.56 -14.56
CA PRO A 175 -7.85 29.39 -14.43
C PRO A 175 -8.39 28.49 -15.55
N PRO A 176 -9.37 27.62 -15.25
CA PRO A 176 -10.00 26.77 -16.25
C PRO A 176 -10.68 27.64 -17.31
N GLY A 177 -10.23 27.51 -18.56
CA GLY A 177 -10.86 28.16 -19.71
C GLY A 177 -11.73 27.20 -20.53
N ASP A 178 -12.41 27.76 -21.52
CA ASP A 178 -13.12 26.96 -22.53
C ASP A 178 -12.10 26.24 -23.43
N GLY A 179 -12.03 24.92 -23.27
CA GLY A 179 -11.14 24.03 -24.02
C GLY A 179 -9.68 23.99 -23.53
N LEU A 180 -8.90 23.09 -24.13
CA LEU A 180 -7.46 22.98 -23.89
C LEU A 180 -6.70 23.98 -24.76
N ARG A 181 -5.86 24.83 -24.15
CA ARG A 181 -4.97 25.76 -24.83
C ARG A 181 -3.52 25.50 -24.41
N ARG A 182 -2.56 26.09 -25.13
CA ARG A 182 -1.12 25.95 -24.82
C ARG A 182 -0.76 26.39 -23.40
N LYS A 183 -1.45 27.40 -22.85
CA LYS A 183 -1.26 27.86 -21.47
C LYS A 183 -1.65 26.81 -20.41
N ASP A 184 -2.57 25.90 -20.74
CA ASP A 184 -3.03 24.85 -19.81
C ASP A 184 -1.97 23.75 -19.61
N MET A 185 -0.86 23.78 -20.34
CA MET A 185 0.24 22.83 -20.20
C MET A 185 0.91 22.88 -18.81
N PHE A 186 0.73 23.99 -18.08
CA PHE A 186 1.18 24.14 -16.69
C PHE A 186 0.14 23.66 -15.66
N ARG A 187 -1.00 23.11 -16.10
CA ARG A 187 -2.03 22.54 -15.24
C ARG A 187 -1.76 21.06 -14.95
N ILE A 188 -2.43 20.52 -13.94
CA ILE A 188 -2.42 19.08 -13.63
C ILE A 188 -3.33 18.42 -14.66
N LEU A 189 -2.71 17.83 -15.66
CA LEU A 189 -3.39 17.20 -16.78
C LEU A 189 -2.95 15.74 -16.93
N CYS A 190 -3.88 14.89 -17.33
CA CYS A 190 -3.53 13.51 -17.65
C CYS A 190 -2.73 13.42 -18.96
N PRO A 191 -2.01 12.32 -19.21
CA PRO A 191 -1.20 12.14 -20.42
C PRO A 191 -1.99 12.37 -21.73
N ASN A 192 -3.27 12.00 -21.76
CA ASN A 192 -4.13 12.20 -22.93
C ASN A 192 -4.45 13.68 -23.19
N CYS A 193 -4.75 14.46 -22.14
CA CYS A 193 -4.99 15.90 -22.27
C CYS A 193 -3.70 16.66 -22.62
N MET A 194 -2.57 16.27 -22.01
CA MET A 194 -1.26 16.83 -22.35
C MET A 194 -0.90 16.57 -23.82
N ARG A 195 -1.15 15.35 -24.32
CA ARG A 195 -0.93 15.01 -25.73
C ARG A 195 -1.79 15.87 -26.65
N ASN A 196 -3.05 16.12 -26.32
CA ASN A 196 -3.91 16.99 -27.13
C ASN A 196 -3.33 18.41 -27.21
N ILE A 197 -2.80 18.96 -26.12
CA ILE A 197 -2.16 20.29 -26.14
C ILE A 197 -0.89 20.28 -26.99
N GLN A 198 -0.02 19.29 -26.80
CA GLN A 198 1.30 19.27 -27.42
C GLN A 198 1.25 18.89 -28.91
N VAL A 199 0.32 18.03 -29.33
CA VAL A 199 0.29 17.49 -30.69
C VAL A 199 -0.79 18.12 -31.54
N LYS A 200 -2.02 18.30 -31.01
CA LYS A 200 -3.16 18.75 -31.82
C LYS A 200 -3.31 20.26 -31.95
N LEU A 201 -2.70 21.05 -31.06
CA LEU A 201 -2.71 22.52 -31.17
C LEU A 201 -1.49 23.09 -31.93
N LEU A 202 -0.56 22.22 -32.36
CA LEU A 202 0.57 22.61 -33.20
C LEU A 202 0.32 22.36 -34.70
N LEU A 203 -0.78 21.68 -35.03
CA LEU A 203 -1.30 21.48 -36.39
C LEU A 203 -2.52 22.38 -36.59
#